data_AF-A0A8T3TGJ7-F1
#
_entry.id   AF-A0A8T3TGJ7-F1
#
_cell.length_a   1.000
_cell.length_b   1.000
_cell.length_c   1.000
_cell.angle_alpha   90.00
_cell.angle_beta   90.00
_cell.angle_gamma   90.00
#
_symmetry.space_group_name_H-M   'P 1'
#
loop_
_entity.id
_entity.type
_entity.pdbx_description
1 polymer ?
#
loop_
_entity_poly.entity_id
_entity_poly.type
_entity_poly.pdbx_seq_one_letter_code
_entity_poly.pdbx_strand_id
1 'polypeptide(L)'
;MTPDGGCPTCGAAVTGDLRFCLSCGSPLAERCPDCGTPRVPGARFCGRCGTPLAGPAESPDRTPDASQQTTPIERRLVSVLFADLVGFTTRSESRDPEQVREFLGRYFEAATQVITTYGGQVEKFIGDAVMAVWGTPQTFEDDAERAVRAALDLVEMVATLGEGDGASGDSAAGDPDPVDVRAAVMTGEVAVTVGATGQGMVAGDLVNTCSRLQAAAAPGSVLVDEATRRRSDQAIAFEEAGEQVLRGKKAPVPAWRALRVVAERGGIGRSDALEPPFVGRQEELRLLKDQLHATGREGRTRLITILGSPGVGKSRLVWELQKYVDGVLEPIFWHQGRSPAYGEGIAYWALGEMIRRRAGITDSDDPETARPKLSEAVNRFVTDAAERRWMEPR
;
A
#
# COMPACT_ATOMS: atom_id res chain seq x y z
N MET A 1 -26.08 9.61 68.75
CA MET A 1 -24.75 8.95 68.85
C MET A 1 -24.86 7.84 69.87
N THR A 2 -25.26 6.66 69.42
CA THR A 2 -25.11 5.39 70.15
C THR A 2 -23.76 4.80 69.74
N PRO A 3 -22.93 4.32 70.67
CA PRO A 3 -21.59 3.83 70.36
C PRO A 3 -21.68 2.61 69.43
N ASP A 4 -20.79 2.59 68.43
CA ASP A 4 -20.66 1.50 67.45
C ASP A 4 -20.53 0.14 68.16
N GLY A 5 -21.37 -0.84 67.77
CA GLY A 5 -21.29 -2.23 68.27
C GLY A 5 -22.50 -2.75 69.06
N GLY A 6 -23.64 -2.07 69.09
CA GLY A 6 -24.88 -2.56 69.72
C GLY A 6 -25.81 -3.33 68.77
N CYS A 7 -26.58 -4.28 69.30
CA CYS A 7 -27.65 -4.97 68.57
C CYS A 7 -28.71 -3.94 68.11
N PRO A 8 -29.08 -3.91 66.81
CA PRO A 8 -30.00 -2.89 66.28
C PRO A 8 -31.44 -3.05 66.78
N THR A 9 -31.79 -4.19 67.38
CA THR A 9 -33.15 -4.46 67.88
C THR A 9 -33.33 -4.14 69.36
N CYS A 10 -32.37 -4.52 70.22
CA CYS A 10 -32.51 -4.36 71.67
C CYS A 10 -31.45 -3.43 72.30
N GLY A 11 -30.48 -2.95 71.52
CA GLY A 11 -29.41 -2.06 71.99
C GLY A 11 -28.35 -2.75 72.87
N ALA A 12 -28.44 -4.06 73.10
CA ALA A 12 -27.43 -4.80 73.88
C ALA A 12 -26.07 -4.76 73.18
N ALA A 13 -24.99 -4.57 73.93
CA ALA A 13 -23.64 -4.58 73.39
C ALA A 13 -23.32 -5.95 72.77
N VAL A 14 -22.78 -5.94 71.54
CA VAL A 14 -22.31 -7.13 70.85
C VAL A 14 -20.79 -7.09 70.83
N THR A 15 -20.14 -8.12 71.36
CA THR A 15 -18.69 -8.27 71.32
C THR A 15 -18.32 -9.50 70.49
N GLY A 16 -17.44 -9.32 69.50
CA GLY A 16 -16.99 -10.39 68.59
C GLY A 16 -17.90 -10.64 67.39
N ASP A 17 -17.53 -11.61 66.56
CA ASP A 17 -18.18 -11.95 65.28
C ASP A 17 -19.36 -12.91 65.46
N LEU A 18 -20.43 -12.43 66.11
CA LEU A 18 -21.63 -13.22 66.44
C LEU A 18 -22.72 -13.07 65.37
N ARG A 19 -23.30 -14.20 64.91
CA ARG A 19 -24.37 -14.21 63.90
C ARG A 19 -25.75 -13.81 64.43
N PHE A 20 -25.99 -13.96 65.72
CA PHE A 20 -27.25 -13.64 66.40
C PHE A 20 -26.97 -12.95 67.75
N CYS A 21 -27.87 -12.06 68.18
CA CYS A 21 -27.77 -11.41 69.49
C CYS A 21 -28.05 -12.42 70.61
N LEU A 22 -27.13 -12.56 71.56
CA LEU A 22 -27.28 -13.50 72.68
C LEU A 22 -28.36 -13.09 73.69
N SER A 23 -28.81 -11.83 73.69
CA SER A 23 -29.84 -11.34 74.61
C SER A 23 -31.27 -11.47 74.07
N CYS A 24 -31.49 -11.34 72.76
CA CYS A 24 -32.84 -11.36 72.18
C CYS A 24 -33.01 -12.29 70.97
N GLY A 25 -31.94 -12.93 70.49
CA GLY A 25 -31.97 -13.90 69.39
C GLY A 25 -32.06 -13.29 67.98
N SER A 26 -32.06 -11.96 67.81
CA SER A 26 -32.17 -11.36 66.47
C SER A 26 -30.87 -11.55 65.65
N PRO A 27 -30.97 -11.84 64.33
CA PRO A 27 -29.79 -11.99 63.47
C PRO A 27 -29.08 -10.66 63.27
N LEU A 28 -27.75 -10.68 63.40
CA LEU A 28 -26.88 -9.49 63.33
C LEU A 28 -26.28 -9.26 61.92
N ALA A 29 -26.65 -10.09 60.93
CA ALA A 29 -26.14 -10.00 59.56
C ALA A 29 -26.61 -8.73 58.83
N GLU A 30 -25.69 -8.06 58.12
CA GLU A 30 -25.98 -6.92 57.27
C GLU A 30 -27.06 -7.26 56.22
N ARG A 31 -27.98 -6.33 55.96
CA ARG A 31 -29.04 -6.48 54.96
C ARG A 31 -28.77 -5.63 53.73
N CYS A 32 -29.27 -6.06 52.58
CA CYS A 32 -29.30 -5.23 51.37
C CYS A 32 -30.09 -3.94 51.69
N PRO A 33 -29.55 -2.75 51.35
CA PRO A 33 -30.19 -1.49 51.70
C PRO A 33 -31.45 -1.23 50.87
N ASP A 34 -31.60 -1.96 49.76
CA ASP A 34 -32.70 -1.77 48.80
C ASP A 34 -33.84 -2.78 49.06
N CYS A 35 -33.55 -4.08 49.13
CA CYS A 35 -34.58 -5.11 49.30
C CYS A 35 -34.63 -5.79 50.68
N GLY A 36 -33.74 -5.43 51.61
CA GLY A 36 -33.73 -5.99 52.97
C GLY A 36 -33.31 -7.47 53.10
N THR A 37 -32.93 -8.12 51.99
CA THR A 37 -32.44 -9.50 51.98
C THR A 37 -31.07 -9.57 52.70
N PRO A 38 -30.81 -10.57 53.56
CA PRO A 38 -29.51 -10.73 54.22
C PRO A 38 -28.39 -10.80 53.19
N ARG A 39 -27.32 -10.01 53.41
CA ARG A 39 -26.13 -10.03 52.56
C ARG A 39 -25.36 -11.32 52.82
N VAL A 40 -24.88 -11.94 51.75
CA VAL A 40 -23.87 -13.00 51.86
C VAL A 40 -22.50 -12.31 51.99
N PRO A 41 -21.69 -12.63 53.01
CA PRO A 41 -20.35 -12.04 53.16
C PRO A 41 -19.52 -12.22 51.89
N GLY A 42 -18.92 -11.14 51.38
CA GLY A 42 -18.11 -11.13 50.15
C GLY A 42 -18.88 -10.98 48.83
N ALA A 43 -20.21 -10.95 48.84
CA ALA A 43 -21.00 -10.75 47.62
C ALA A 43 -20.96 -9.28 47.14
N ARG A 44 -20.57 -9.06 45.87
CA ARG A 44 -20.55 -7.72 45.25
C ARG A 44 -21.94 -7.21 44.85
N PHE A 45 -22.93 -8.11 44.77
CA PHE A 45 -24.32 -7.81 44.40
C PHE A 45 -25.29 -8.58 45.28
N CYS A 46 -26.49 -8.04 45.48
CA CYS A 46 -27.56 -8.75 46.18
C CYS A 46 -28.08 -9.92 45.34
N GLY A 47 -28.03 -11.14 45.88
CA GLY A 47 -28.50 -12.34 45.20
C GLY A 47 -30.01 -12.43 44.92
N ARG A 48 -30.80 -11.43 45.35
CA ARG A 48 -32.24 -11.35 45.06
C ARG A 48 -32.59 -10.26 44.05
N CYS A 49 -32.21 -9.02 44.31
CA CYS A 49 -32.60 -7.86 43.49
C CYS A 49 -31.48 -7.33 42.58
N GLY A 50 -30.25 -7.85 42.71
CA GLY A 50 -29.11 -7.42 41.89
C GLY A 50 -28.45 -6.11 42.32
N THR A 51 -28.92 -5.44 43.38
CA THR A 51 -28.35 -4.17 43.83
C THR A 51 -26.87 -4.33 44.20
N PRO A 52 -25.95 -3.50 43.65
CA PRO A 52 -24.53 -3.55 43.99
C PRO A 52 -24.35 -3.22 45.48
N LEU A 53 -23.70 -4.13 46.19
CA LEU A 53 -23.36 -3.97 47.60
C LEU A 53 -21.92 -3.46 47.63
N ALA A 54 -21.73 -2.17 47.95
CA ALA A 54 -20.41 -1.55 48.01
C ALA A 54 -19.50 -2.36 48.95
N GLY A 55 -18.55 -3.10 48.37
CA GLY A 55 -17.48 -3.78 49.11
C GLY A 55 -16.39 -2.78 49.49
N PRO A 56 -15.56 -3.09 50.51
CA PRO A 56 -14.49 -2.22 50.96
C PRO A 56 -13.55 -1.88 49.80
N ALA A 57 -13.24 -0.59 49.67
CA ALA A 57 -12.39 -0.03 48.65
C ALA A 57 -10.95 -0.59 48.77
N GLU A 58 -10.54 -1.41 47.80
CA GLU A 58 -9.12 -1.54 47.48
C GLU A 58 -8.73 -0.33 46.61
N SER A 59 -7.82 0.48 47.17
CA SER A 59 -7.28 1.71 46.60
C SER A 59 -6.61 1.49 45.23
N PRO A 60 -6.84 2.36 44.23
CA PRO A 60 -6.04 2.37 43.01
C PRO A 60 -4.80 3.23 43.27
N ASP A 61 -3.82 2.68 43.99
CA ASP A 61 -2.49 3.31 44.12
C ASP A 61 -1.41 2.27 43.76
N ARG A 62 -1.47 1.87 42.49
CA ARG A 62 -0.31 1.41 41.74
C ARG A 62 -0.40 2.10 40.39
N THR A 63 0.30 3.21 40.25
CA THR A 63 0.73 3.71 38.95
C THR A 63 1.38 2.56 38.18
N PRO A 64 0.82 2.09 37.06
CA PRO A 64 1.59 1.32 36.12
C PRO A 64 2.59 2.30 35.50
N ASP A 65 3.86 1.94 35.59
CA ASP A 65 4.97 2.59 34.90
C ASP A 65 4.57 2.89 33.43
N ALA A 66 4.63 4.17 33.07
CA ALA A 66 4.24 4.69 31.76
C ALA A 66 5.33 4.43 30.70
N SER A 67 5.70 3.16 30.50
CA SER A 67 6.68 2.74 29.50
C SER A 67 6.33 1.47 28.72
N GLN A 68 5.11 0.94 28.85
CA GLN A 68 4.58 -0.06 27.91
C GLN A 68 3.19 0.38 27.42
N GLN A 69 3.18 1.41 26.58
CA GLN A 69 2.12 1.52 25.58
C GLN A 69 2.20 0.25 24.73
N THR A 70 1.32 -0.71 25.01
CA THR A 70 1.08 -1.85 24.12
C THR A 70 0.50 -1.26 22.86
N THR A 71 1.37 -0.97 21.90
CA THR A 71 0.99 -0.51 20.59
C THR A 71 0.00 -1.53 20.01
N PRO A 72 -1.24 -1.13 19.67
CA PRO A 72 -2.24 -2.09 19.24
C PRO A 72 -1.72 -2.87 18.03
N ILE A 73 -1.88 -4.20 18.04
CA ILE A 73 -1.51 -5.06 16.92
C ILE A 73 -2.78 -5.34 16.13
N GLU A 74 -2.83 -4.90 14.87
CA GLU A 74 -3.96 -5.12 13.97
C GLU A 74 -3.62 -6.15 12.92
N ARG A 75 -4.58 -7.01 12.57
CA ARG A 75 -4.45 -7.86 11.38
C ARG A 75 -4.83 -7.04 10.16
N ARG A 76 -3.90 -6.90 9.23
CA ARG A 76 -4.12 -6.19 7.97
C ARG A 76 -3.69 -7.06 6.82
N LEU A 77 -4.42 -6.94 5.72
CA LEU A 77 -4.00 -7.51 4.46
C LEU A 77 -2.93 -6.60 3.85
N VAL A 78 -1.75 -7.15 3.57
CA VAL A 78 -0.64 -6.41 2.99
C VAL A 78 -0.11 -7.13 1.76
N SER A 79 0.57 -6.39 0.89
CA SER A 79 1.40 -6.97 -0.18
C SER A 79 2.86 -6.67 0.13
N VAL A 80 3.69 -7.71 0.16
CA VAL A 80 5.11 -7.62 0.49
C VAL A 80 5.92 -7.91 -0.76
N LEU A 81 6.85 -7.00 -1.09
CA LEU A 81 7.83 -7.14 -2.15
C LEU A 81 9.21 -7.42 -1.54
N PHE A 82 9.90 -8.41 -2.11
CA PHE A 82 11.34 -8.55 -1.99
C PHE A 82 11.97 -8.44 -3.37
N ALA A 83 13.05 -7.68 -3.48
CA ALA A 83 13.87 -7.62 -4.69
C ALA A 83 15.36 -7.66 -4.32
N ASP A 84 16.13 -8.43 -5.06
CA ASP A 84 17.51 -8.79 -4.76
C ASP A 84 18.37 -8.75 -6.03
N LEU A 85 19.59 -8.27 -5.91
CA LEU A 85 20.53 -8.19 -7.03
C LEU A 85 21.17 -9.56 -7.28
N VAL A 86 21.05 -10.06 -8.49
CA VAL A 86 21.64 -11.34 -8.88
C VAL A 86 23.13 -11.15 -9.15
N GLY A 87 23.96 -12.00 -8.55
CA GLY A 87 25.42 -12.02 -8.80
C GLY A 87 26.20 -10.87 -8.14
N PHE A 88 25.51 -9.92 -7.49
CA PHE A 88 26.15 -8.77 -6.87
C PHE A 88 26.97 -9.14 -5.64
N THR A 89 26.50 -10.07 -4.81
CA THR A 89 27.22 -10.52 -3.60
C THR A 89 28.62 -11.05 -3.95
N THR A 90 28.73 -11.99 -4.90
CA THR A 90 30.02 -12.53 -5.37
C THR A 90 30.88 -11.45 -6.05
N ARG A 91 30.25 -10.52 -6.77
CA ARG A 91 30.93 -9.41 -7.44
C ARG A 91 31.51 -8.40 -6.45
N SER A 92 30.83 -8.14 -5.33
CA SER A 92 31.28 -7.22 -4.30
C SER A 92 32.54 -7.67 -3.57
N GLU A 93 32.81 -8.97 -3.51
CA GLU A 93 34.00 -9.54 -2.84
C GLU A 93 35.33 -9.19 -3.53
N SER A 94 35.29 -8.91 -4.84
CA SER A 94 36.48 -8.65 -5.66
C SER A 94 36.68 -7.17 -6.01
N ARG A 95 35.85 -6.28 -5.45
CA ARG A 95 35.80 -4.85 -5.79
C ARG A 95 36.30 -3.94 -4.69
N ASP A 96 36.65 -2.74 -5.11
CA ASP A 96 36.86 -1.64 -4.20
C ASP A 96 35.55 -1.35 -3.41
N PRO A 97 35.60 -1.33 -2.07
CA PRO A 97 34.42 -1.10 -1.24
C PRO A 97 33.72 0.25 -1.51
N GLU A 98 34.43 1.29 -1.96
CA GLU A 98 33.83 2.58 -2.28
C GLU A 98 32.94 2.48 -3.52
N GLN A 99 33.42 1.78 -4.56
CA GLN A 99 32.65 1.53 -5.80
C GLN A 99 31.39 0.69 -5.54
N VAL A 100 31.50 -0.33 -4.68
CA VAL A 100 30.35 -1.16 -4.25
C VAL A 100 29.31 -0.29 -3.53
N ARG A 101 29.77 0.59 -2.63
CA ARG A 101 28.90 1.48 -1.87
C ARG A 101 28.20 2.51 -2.76
N GLU A 102 28.91 3.08 -3.72
CA GLU A 102 28.35 4.05 -4.67
C GLU A 102 27.27 3.41 -5.55
N PHE A 103 27.54 2.22 -6.10
CA PHE A 103 26.56 1.48 -6.89
C PHE A 103 25.31 1.14 -6.07
N LEU A 104 25.48 0.58 -4.87
CA LEU A 104 24.36 0.27 -3.98
C LEU A 104 23.56 1.52 -3.61
N GLY A 105 24.23 2.66 -3.39
CA GLY A 105 23.57 3.95 -3.16
C GLY A 105 22.64 4.33 -4.31
N ARG A 106 23.14 4.31 -5.55
CA ARG A 106 22.35 4.58 -6.77
C ARG A 106 21.17 3.61 -6.91
N TYR A 107 21.42 2.32 -6.69
CA TYR A 107 20.38 1.29 -6.76
C TYR A 107 19.28 1.50 -5.71
N PHE A 108 19.64 1.72 -4.44
CA PHE A 108 18.65 1.90 -3.37
C PHE A 108 17.83 3.19 -3.54
N GLU A 109 18.45 4.26 -4.03
CA GLU A 109 17.74 5.50 -4.36
C GLU A 109 16.72 5.24 -5.48
N ALA A 110 17.15 4.63 -6.59
CA ALA A 110 16.26 4.30 -7.71
C ALA A 110 15.14 3.33 -7.29
N ALA A 111 15.46 2.32 -6.49
CA ALA A 111 14.48 1.36 -6.00
C ALA A 111 13.44 2.02 -5.09
N THR A 112 13.89 2.89 -4.17
CA THR A 112 13.01 3.67 -3.30
C THR A 112 12.08 4.56 -4.11
N GLN A 113 12.59 5.22 -5.15
CA GLN A 113 11.77 6.03 -6.03
C GLN A 113 10.69 5.20 -6.71
N VAL A 114 11.03 4.07 -7.33
CA VAL A 114 10.04 3.19 -7.98
C VAL A 114 8.97 2.73 -6.98
N ILE A 115 9.39 2.21 -5.83
CA ILE A 115 8.47 1.71 -4.80
C ILE A 115 7.50 2.79 -4.33
N THR A 116 8.01 4.01 -4.07
CA THR A 116 7.20 5.13 -3.58
C THR A 116 6.28 5.71 -4.67
N THR A 117 6.69 5.71 -5.94
CA THR A 117 5.83 6.10 -7.08
C THR A 117 4.57 5.24 -7.17
N TYR A 118 4.66 3.95 -6.84
CA TYR A 118 3.52 3.04 -6.75
C TYR A 118 2.83 3.06 -5.37
N GLY A 119 3.23 3.96 -4.47
CA GLY A 119 2.67 4.12 -3.14
C GLY A 119 3.04 3.03 -2.14
N GLY A 120 4.12 2.29 -2.40
CA GLY A 120 4.70 1.36 -1.45
C GLY A 120 5.62 2.07 -0.48
N GLN A 121 5.86 1.42 0.66
CA GLN A 121 6.82 1.89 1.66
C GLN A 121 8.00 0.94 1.74
N VAL A 122 9.21 1.47 1.60
CA VAL A 122 10.44 0.70 1.87
C VAL A 122 10.52 0.44 3.36
N GLU A 123 10.53 -0.83 3.73
CA GLU A 123 10.65 -1.28 5.12
C GLU A 123 12.12 -1.24 5.55
N LYS A 124 12.98 -1.96 4.81
CA LYS A 124 14.40 -2.10 5.12
C LYS A 124 15.21 -2.58 3.91
N PHE A 125 16.51 -2.34 3.98
CA PHE A 125 17.53 -2.93 3.11
C PHE A 125 18.22 -4.08 3.85
N ILE A 126 18.48 -5.19 3.17
CA ILE A 126 19.11 -6.40 3.73
C ILE A 126 20.25 -6.79 2.79
N GLY A 127 21.47 -6.32 3.07
CA GLY A 127 22.57 -6.46 2.11
C GLY A 127 22.26 -5.65 0.85
N ASP A 128 22.14 -6.33 -0.28
CA ASP A 128 21.74 -5.86 -1.61
C ASP A 128 20.23 -6.02 -1.90
N ALA A 129 19.48 -6.64 -0.98
CA ALA A 129 18.04 -6.80 -1.13
C ALA A 129 17.23 -5.61 -0.55
N VAL A 130 16.11 -5.28 -1.19
CA VAL A 130 15.12 -4.32 -0.70
C VAL A 130 13.82 -5.05 -0.33
N MET A 131 13.26 -4.68 0.83
CA MET A 131 11.94 -5.12 1.27
C MET A 131 11.00 -3.92 1.29
N ALA A 132 9.82 -4.07 0.68
CA ALA A 132 8.78 -3.05 0.69
C ALA A 132 7.40 -3.63 0.94
N VAL A 133 6.50 -2.77 1.41
CA VAL A 133 5.13 -3.14 1.81
C VAL A 133 4.09 -2.17 1.26
N TRP A 134 2.95 -2.72 0.88
CA TRP A 134 1.70 -2.01 0.56
C TRP A 134 0.60 -2.51 1.51
N GLY A 135 -0.43 -1.71 1.75
CA GLY A 135 -1.51 -2.06 2.69
C GLY A 135 -1.31 -1.55 4.11
N THR A 136 -0.22 -0.82 4.37
CA THR A 136 0.05 -0.16 5.65
C THR A 136 0.89 1.11 5.43
N PRO A 137 0.64 2.22 6.16
CA PRO A 137 -0.40 2.41 7.18
C PRO A 137 -1.81 2.58 6.59
N GLN A 138 -1.94 2.80 5.29
CA GLN A 138 -3.20 2.87 4.57
C GLN A 138 -3.34 1.66 3.64
N THR A 139 -4.56 1.14 3.51
CA THR A 139 -4.88 -0.02 2.68
C THR A 139 -5.77 0.40 1.53
N PHE A 140 -5.46 -0.11 0.34
CA PHE A 140 -6.21 0.11 -0.90
C PHE A 140 -6.50 -1.23 -1.57
N GLU A 141 -7.58 -1.29 -2.35
CA GLU A 141 -8.00 -2.52 -3.03
C GLU A 141 -6.97 -2.99 -4.08
N ASP A 142 -6.23 -2.04 -4.67
CA ASP A 142 -5.24 -2.26 -5.72
C ASP A 142 -3.80 -2.48 -5.21
N ASP A 143 -3.60 -2.63 -3.89
CA ASP A 143 -2.25 -2.75 -3.28
C ASP A 143 -1.42 -3.89 -3.88
N ALA A 144 -2.05 -5.03 -4.16
CA ALA A 144 -1.38 -6.17 -4.80
C ALA A 144 -0.97 -5.85 -6.25
N GLU A 145 -1.84 -5.17 -7.00
CA GLU A 145 -1.56 -4.76 -8.37
C GLU A 145 -0.40 -3.76 -8.42
N ARG A 146 -0.42 -2.75 -7.54
CA ARG A 146 0.64 -1.74 -7.44
C ARG A 146 1.99 -2.33 -7.03
N ALA A 147 1.99 -3.28 -6.09
CA ALA A 147 3.20 -4.00 -5.71
C ALA A 147 3.82 -4.79 -6.88
N VAL A 148 2.99 -5.44 -7.71
CA VAL A 148 3.47 -6.17 -8.90
C VAL A 148 3.97 -5.22 -9.98
N ARG A 149 3.28 -4.09 -10.22
CA ARG A 149 3.76 -3.05 -11.14
C ARG A 149 5.12 -2.50 -10.71
N ALA A 150 5.29 -2.21 -9.42
CA ALA A 150 6.57 -1.78 -8.86
C ALA A 150 7.67 -2.84 -9.06
N ALA A 151 7.37 -4.11 -8.84
CA ALA A 151 8.33 -5.20 -9.03
C ALA A 151 8.80 -5.31 -10.49
N LEU A 152 7.88 -5.18 -11.46
CA LEU A 152 8.20 -5.19 -12.88
C LEU A 152 9.08 -4.00 -13.27
N ASP A 153 8.73 -2.80 -12.81
CA ASP A 153 9.50 -1.58 -13.07
C ASP A 153 10.88 -1.62 -12.40
N LEU A 154 11.04 -2.26 -11.23
CA LEU A 154 12.35 -2.48 -10.60
C LEU A 154 13.26 -3.37 -11.44
N VAL A 155 12.72 -4.47 -11.98
CA VAL A 155 13.48 -5.37 -12.86
C VAL A 155 13.91 -4.64 -14.13
N GLU A 156 13.02 -3.87 -14.77
CA GLU A 156 13.36 -3.07 -15.95
C GLU A 156 14.40 -1.98 -15.63
N MET A 157 14.25 -1.30 -14.49
CA MET A 157 15.15 -0.23 -14.06
C MET A 157 16.58 -0.73 -13.88
N VAL A 158 16.79 -1.88 -13.22
CA VAL A 158 18.16 -2.39 -13.00
C VAL A 158 18.82 -2.90 -14.26
N ALA A 159 18.06 -3.52 -15.18
CA ALA A 159 18.59 -3.92 -16.48
C ALA A 159 19.29 -2.75 -17.19
N THR A 160 18.69 -1.55 -17.11
CA THR A 160 19.26 -0.33 -17.70
C THR A 160 20.36 0.35 -16.87
N LEU A 161 20.41 0.14 -15.54
CA LEU A 161 21.53 0.62 -14.72
C LEU A 161 22.85 -0.08 -15.07
N GLY A 162 22.79 -1.35 -15.49
CA GLY A 162 23.96 -2.10 -15.94
C GLY A 162 24.57 -1.58 -17.25
N GLU A 163 23.79 -0.90 -18.09
CA GLU A 163 24.21 -0.40 -19.40
C GLU A 163 24.88 1.00 -19.33
N GLY A 164 24.56 1.79 -18.30
CA GLY A 164 24.92 3.21 -18.18
C GLY A 164 26.38 3.52 -17.81
N ASP A 165 27.13 2.57 -17.23
CA ASP A 165 28.53 2.79 -16.83
C ASP A 165 29.53 2.63 -18.02
N GLY A 166 29.04 2.42 -19.24
CA GLY A 166 29.84 2.31 -20.47
C GLY A 166 29.92 3.56 -21.37
N ALA A 167 29.14 4.62 -21.09
CA ALA A 167 28.98 5.77 -22.01
C ALA A 167 29.72 7.05 -21.61
N SER A 168 30.20 7.16 -20.37
CA SER A 168 31.11 8.23 -19.94
C SER A 168 32.55 7.82 -20.21
N GLY A 169 33.13 8.32 -21.31
CA GLY A 169 34.45 7.94 -21.85
C GLY A 169 35.69 8.26 -21.00
N ASP A 170 35.59 8.34 -19.67
CA ASP A 170 36.73 8.56 -18.75
C ASP A 170 36.97 7.40 -17.76
N SER A 171 36.12 6.37 -17.72
CA SER A 171 36.39 5.14 -16.96
C SER A 171 36.80 4.00 -17.88
N ALA A 172 38.09 3.67 -17.92
CA ALA A 172 38.65 2.47 -18.58
C ALA A 172 38.22 1.14 -17.90
N ALA A 173 37.09 1.13 -17.21
CA ALA A 173 36.52 0.01 -16.46
C ALA A 173 34.98 0.06 -16.55
N GLY A 174 34.44 0.09 -17.77
CA GLY A 174 33.05 -0.28 -17.99
C GLY A 174 32.89 -1.75 -17.62
N ASP A 175 31.88 -2.04 -16.81
CA ASP A 175 31.65 -3.37 -16.28
C ASP A 175 31.20 -4.35 -17.37
N PRO A 176 31.89 -5.48 -17.58
CA PRO A 176 31.54 -6.41 -18.66
C PRO A 176 30.31 -7.28 -18.36
N ASP A 177 29.85 -7.36 -17.09
CA ASP A 177 28.76 -8.26 -16.71
C ASP A 177 27.46 -7.50 -16.33
N PRO A 178 26.31 -7.87 -16.93
CA PRO A 178 25.02 -7.27 -16.61
C PRO A 178 24.63 -7.60 -15.17
N VAL A 179 24.05 -6.62 -14.47
CA VAL A 179 23.43 -6.81 -13.15
C VAL A 179 21.94 -6.99 -13.36
N ASP A 180 21.40 -8.09 -12.86
CA ASP A 180 19.97 -8.38 -12.88
C ASP A 180 19.34 -8.20 -11.50
N VAL A 181 18.04 -7.96 -11.47
CA VAL A 181 17.21 -8.12 -10.26
C VAL A 181 16.28 -9.30 -10.44
N ARG A 182 16.08 -10.03 -9.35
CA ARG A 182 14.96 -10.95 -9.21
C ARG A 182 14.07 -10.48 -8.07
N ALA A 183 12.77 -10.62 -8.23
CA ALA A 183 11.82 -10.15 -7.23
C ALA A 183 10.71 -11.17 -6.95
N ALA A 184 10.06 -11.02 -5.80
CA ALA A 184 8.77 -11.66 -5.55
C ALA A 184 7.80 -10.76 -4.80
N VAL A 185 6.51 -10.95 -5.08
CA VAL A 185 5.40 -10.29 -4.39
C VAL A 185 4.47 -11.35 -3.80
N MET A 186 4.12 -11.19 -2.53
CA MET A 186 3.09 -12.01 -1.89
C MET A 186 2.08 -11.15 -1.15
N THR A 187 0.81 -11.53 -1.20
CA THR A 187 -0.29 -10.82 -0.52
C THR A 187 -0.91 -11.71 0.54
N GLY A 188 -1.02 -11.20 1.77
CA GLY A 188 -1.59 -11.99 2.87
C GLY A 188 -1.84 -11.17 4.12
N GLU A 189 -2.51 -11.79 5.09
CA GLU A 189 -2.77 -11.17 6.40
C GLU A 189 -1.52 -11.21 7.27
N VAL A 190 -1.16 -10.05 7.82
CA VAL A 190 -0.05 -9.90 8.77
C VAL A 190 -0.50 -9.12 9.99
N ALA A 191 0.16 -9.36 11.11
CA ALA A 191 0.06 -8.53 12.30
C ALA A 191 0.91 -7.25 12.08
N VAL A 192 0.26 -6.10 12.09
CA VAL A 192 0.87 -4.77 11.96
C VAL A 192 0.82 -4.06 13.31
N THR A 193 1.94 -3.50 13.73
CA THR A 193 2.02 -2.66 14.93
C THR A 193 1.51 -1.24 14.61
N VAL A 194 0.37 -0.85 15.17
CA VAL A 194 -0.34 0.41 14.86
C VAL A 194 0.46 1.63 15.30
N GLY A 195 0.90 2.46 14.35
CA GLY A 195 1.67 3.68 14.64
C GLY A 195 3.18 3.50 14.58
N ALA A 196 3.68 2.31 14.26
CA ALA A 196 5.05 2.15 13.80
C ALA A 196 5.19 2.79 12.40
N THR A 197 6.21 3.63 12.23
CA THR A 197 6.64 4.14 10.92
C THR A 197 8.06 3.64 10.66
N GLY A 198 8.28 2.96 9.53
CA GLY A 198 9.58 2.38 9.19
C GLY A 198 9.77 0.95 9.72
N GLN A 199 11.00 0.58 10.10
CA GLN A 199 11.37 -0.81 10.38
C GLN A 199 10.54 -1.46 11.51
N GLY A 200 9.99 -2.65 11.24
CA GLY A 200 9.25 -3.47 12.20
C GLY A 200 7.73 -3.41 12.04
N MET A 201 7.20 -2.82 10.97
CA MET A 201 5.76 -2.71 10.72
C MET A 201 5.13 -4.06 10.36
N VAL A 202 5.87 -4.94 9.68
CA VAL A 202 5.35 -6.23 9.22
C VAL A 202 6.32 -7.35 9.59
N ALA A 203 5.84 -8.29 10.42
CA ALA A 203 6.55 -9.50 10.76
C ALA A 203 5.63 -10.71 10.63
N GLY A 204 6.17 -11.82 10.12
CA GLY A 204 5.41 -13.06 10.04
C GLY A 204 5.91 -14.04 8.98
N ASP A 205 5.20 -15.16 8.90
CA ASP A 205 5.45 -16.23 7.94
C ASP A 205 5.35 -15.72 6.48
N LEU A 206 4.47 -14.76 6.18
CA LEU A 206 4.36 -14.13 4.86
C LEU A 206 5.68 -13.52 4.39
N VAL A 207 6.34 -12.72 5.24
CA VAL A 207 7.61 -12.05 4.92
C VAL A 207 8.71 -13.07 4.64
N ASN A 208 8.84 -14.07 5.51
CA ASN A 208 9.84 -15.13 5.35
C ASN A 208 9.59 -15.98 4.10
N THR A 209 8.32 -16.20 3.74
CA THR A 209 7.95 -16.94 2.53
C THR A 209 8.23 -16.13 1.28
N CYS A 210 7.93 -14.82 1.30
CA CYS A 210 8.16 -13.93 0.17
C CYS A 210 9.65 -13.83 -0.17
N SER A 211 10.52 -13.66 0.83
CA SER A 211 11.98 -13.70 0.62
C SER A 211 12.45 -15.03 0.01
N ARG A 212 11.89 -16.17 0.44
CA ARG A 212 12.22 -17.49 -0.14
C ARG A 212 11.71 -17.65 -1.57
N LEU A 213 10.52 -17.10 -1.86
CA LEU A 213 9.96 -17.10 -3.21
C LEU A 213 10.80 -16.24 -4.15
N GLN A 214 11.26 -15.07 -3.70
CA GLN A 214 12.19 -14.22 -4.44
C GLN A 214 13.51 -14.96 -4.74
N ALA A 215 14.04 -15.72 -3.77
CA ALA A 215 15.26 -16.50 -3.99
C ALA A 215 15.09 -17.62 -5.03
N ALA A 216 13.86 -18.10 -5.25
CA ALA A 216 13.53 -19.08 -6.28
C ALA A 216 13.26 -18.46 -7.67
N ALA A 217 13.08 -17.13 -7.74
CA ALA A 217 12.87 -16.44 -8.99
C ALA A 217 14.13 -16.45 -9.86
N ALA A 218 13.93 -16.62 -11.17
CA ALA A 218 15.00 -16.49 -12.15
C ALA A 218 15.49 -15.03 -12.22
N PRO A 219 16.75 -14.78 -12.61
CA PRO A 219 17.25 -13.42 -12.87
C PRO A 219 16.35 -12.70 -13.88
N GLY A 220 16.09 -11.41 -13.63
CA GLY A 220 15.22 -10.60 -14.49
C GLY A 220 13.74 -10.99 -14.43
N SER A 221 13.29 -11.65 -13.35
CA SER A 221 11.90 -12.11 -13.23
C SER A 221 11.25 -11.77 -11.89
N VAL A 222 9.92 -11.70 -11.91
CA VAL A 222 9.08 -11.45 -10.74
C VAL A 222 8.19 -12.66 -10.52
N LEU A 223 8.32 -13.33 -9.37
CA LEU A 223 7.38 -14.38 -8.94
C LEU A 223 6.30 -13.83 -8.02
N VAL A 224 5.10 -14.38 -8.11
CA VAL A 224 3.98 -14.05 -7.24
C VAL A 224 3.28 -15.28 -6.72
N ASP A 225 2.65 -15.17 -5.55
CA ASP A 225 1.76 -16.21 -5.04
C ASP A 225 0.34 -16.12 -5.64
N GLU A 226 -0.50 -17.10 -5.30
CA GLU A 226 -1.85 -17.20 -5.82
C GLU A 226 -2.72 -16.01 -5.42
N ALA A 227 -2.55 -15.53 -4.18
CA ALA A 227 -3.31 -14.42 -3.63
C ALA A 227 -3.00 -13.12 -4.37
N THR A 228 -1.71 -12.81 -4.60
CA THR A 228 -1.30 -11.67 -5.41
C THR A 228 -1.79 -11.80 -6.84
N ARG A 229 -1.64 -12.98 -7.48
CA ARG A 229 -2.08 -13.21 -8.87
C ARG A 229 -3.58 -12.98 -9.02
N ARG A 230 -4.43 -13.54 -8.16
CA ARG A 230 -5.89 -13.36 -8.22
C ARG A 230 -6.35 -11.91 -8.02
N ARG A 231 -5.56 -11.10 -7.31
CA ARG A 231 -5.87 -9.69 -7.04
C ARG A 231 -5.33 -8.72 -8.10
N SER A 232 -4.53 -9.21 -9.03
CA SER A 232 -3.86 -8.37 -10.06
C SER A 232 -4.02 -8.92 -11.48
N ASP A 233 -4.65 -10.08 -11.66
CA ASP A 233 -4.77 -10.74 -12.96
C ASP A 233 -5.59 -9.95 -13.99
N GLN A 234 -6.40 -9.00 -13.55
CA GLN A 234 -7.14 -8.10 -14.43
C GLN A 234 -6.23 -7.15 -15.21
N ALA A 235 -5.12 -6.71 -14.60
CA ALA A 235 -4.20 -5.73 -15.17
C ALA A 235 -2.82 -6.31 -15.55
N ILE A 236 -2.45 -7.47 -15.00
CA ILE A 236 -1.13 -8.09 -15.20
C ILE A 236 -1.26 -9.43 -15.91
N ALA A 237 -0.42 -9.64 -16.93
CA ALA A 237 -0.26 -10.95 -17.55
C ALA A 237 0.68 -11.83 -16.72
N PHE A 238 0.29 -13.09 -16.52
CA PHE A 238 1.04 -14.08 -15.76
C PHE A 238 1.26 -15.36 -16.59
N GLU A 239 2.36 -16.04 -16.33
CA GLU A 239 2.57 -17.45 -16.71
C GLU A 239 2.73 -18.32 -15.46
N GLU A 240 2.37 -19.60 -15.55
CA GLU A 240 2.60 -20.54 -14.45
C GLU A 240 4.09 -20.79 -14.27
N ALA A 241 4.58 -20.66 -13.04
CA ALA A 241 5.96 -20.99 -12.67
C ALA A 241 6.06 -22.32 -11.90
N GLY A 242 4.95 -23.08 -11.84
CA GLY A 242 4.87 -24.34 -11.11
C GLY A 242 4.89 -24.17 -9.59
N GLU A 243 5.11 -25.27 -8.89
CA GLU A 243 5.15 -25.30 -7.43
C GLU A 243 6.59 -25.14 -6.91
N GLN A 244 6.78 -24.17 -6.01
CA GLN A 244 8.07 -23.85 -5.42
C GLN A 244 8.26 -24.57 -4.08
N VAL A 245 9.31 -25.40 -3.99
CA VAL A 245 9.67 -26.07 -2.73
C VAL A 245 10.51 -25.11 -1.89
N LEU A 246 9.84 -24.37 -1.02
CA LEU A 246 10.49 -23.37 -0.16
C LEU A 246 10.94 -24.00 1.16
N ARG A 247 12.17 -23.74 1.58
CA ARG A 247 12.71 -24.19 2.87
C ARG A 247 11.72 -23.84 3.98
N GLY A 248 11.45 -24.75 4.91
CA GLY A 248 10.57 -24.51 6.06
C GLY A 248 9.06 -24.49 5.75
N LYS A 249 8.64 -24.72 4.51
CA LYS A 249 7.24 -25.01 4.16
C LYS A 249 7.03 -26.51 4.05
N LYS A 250 5.89 -26.98 4.56
CA LYS A 250 5.50 -28.40 4.50
C LYS A 250 4.93 -28.79 3.14
N ALA A 251 4.23 -27.87 2.49
CA ALA A 251 3.68 -28.04 1.15
C ALA A 251 4.42 -27.10 0.18
N PRO A 252 4.61 -27.51 -1.08
CA PRO A 252 5.04 -26.62 -2.14
C PRO A 252 4.11 -25.40 -2.27
N VAL A 253 4.66 -24.26 -2.69
CA VAL A 253 3.90 -23.01 -2.89
C VAL A 253 3.72 -22.79 -4.39
N PRO A 254 2.48 -22.84 -4.91
CA PRO A 254 2.21 -22.48 -6.30
C PRO A 254 2.67 -21.05 -6.59
N ALA A 255 3.36 -20.85 -7.70
CA ALA A 255 3.87 -19.56 -8.12
C ALA A 255 3.54 -19.26 -9.57
N TRP A 256 3.45 -17.97 -9.87
CA TRP A 256 3.27 -17.43 -11.21
C TRP A 256 4.35 -16.40 -11.48
N ARG A 257 4.84 -16.34 -12.70
CA ARG A 257 5.73 -15.27 -13.13
C ARG A 257 4.90 -14.12 -13.70
N ALA A 258 5.08 -12.92 -13.15
CA ALA A 258 4.52 -11.71 -13.72
C ALA A 258 5.30 -11.34 -14.98
N LEU A 259 4.59 -11.12 -16.08
CA LEU A 259 5.17 -10.86 -17.39
C LEU A 259 5.20 -9.38 -17.72
N ARG A 260 4.04 -8.72 -17.65
CA ARG A 260 3.86 -7.32 -18.07
C ARG A 260 2.49 -6.79 -17.69
N VAL A 261 2.37 -5.46 -17.70
CA VAL A 261 1.09 -4.74 -17.58
C VAL A 261 0.33 -4.79 -18.92
N VAL A 262 -0.91 -5.26 -18.87
CA VAL A 262 -1.79 -5.43 -20.05
C VAL A 262 -3.01 -4.52 -20.04
N ALA A 263 -3.30 -3.87 -18.91
CA ALA A 263 -4.43 -2.97 -18.78
C ALA A 263 -4.13 -1.84 -17.79
N GLU A 264 -5.02 -0.85 -17.74
CA GLU A 264 -5.11 0.10 -16.63
C GLU A 264 -5.57 -0.64 -15.35
N ARG A 265 -5.49 0.03 -14.21
CA ARG A 265 -5.87 -0.46 -12.89
C ARG A 265 -7.29 -0.98 -12.91
N GLY A 266 -7.51 -2.11 -12.24
CA GLY A 266 -8.81 -2.79 -12.24
C GLY A 266 -9.23 -3.32 -13.62
N GLY A 267 -8.28 -3.50 -14.56
CA GLY A 267 -8.53 -4.12 -15.86
C GLY A 267 -9.13 -3.22 -16.94
N ILE A 268 -9.19 -1.91 -16.71
CA ILE A 268 -9.76 -0.97 -17.68
C ILE A 268 -8.93 -0.98 -18.98
N GLY A 269 -9.61 -1.05 -20.11
CA GLY A 269 -8.95 -1.05 -21.43
C GLY A 269 -8.20 -2.34 -21.74
N ARG A 270 -8.43 -3.42 -20.97
CA ARG A 270 -7.89 -4.74 -21.32
C ARG A 270 -8.41 -5.18 -22.68
N SER A 271 -7.48 -5.55 -23.54
CA SER A 271 -7.77 -6.15 -24.83
C SER A 271 -8.00 -7.65 -24.68
N ASP A 272 -9.10 -8.17 -25.24
CA ASP A 272 -9.31 -9.62 -25.40
C ASP A 272 -8.38 -10.25 -26.44
N ALA A 273 -7.78 -9.42 -27.31
CA ALA A 273 -6.79 -9.86 -28.28
C ALA A 273 -5.41 -10.06 -27.62
N LEU A 274 -4.65 -11.01 -28.17
CA LEU A 274 -3.24 -11.24 -27.83
C LEU A 274 -2.44 -9.97 -28.09
N GLU A 275 -2.12 -9.27 -27.02
CA GLU A 275 -1.30 -8.08 -27.08
C GLU A 275 0.17 -8.50 -27.15
N PRO A 276 0.91 -8.15 -28.22
CA PRO A 276 2.31 -8.55 -28.35
C PRO A 276 3.20 -7.87 -27.30
N PRO A 277 4.32 -8.49 -26.91
CA PRO A 277 5.27 -7.86 -25.99
C PRO A 277 5.81 -6.55 -26.57
N PHE A 278 6.06 -5.58 -25.69
CA PHE A 278 6.72 -4.34 -26.07
C PHE A 278 8.23 -4.57 -26.06
N VAL A 279 8.87 -4.51 -27.23
CA VAL A 279 10.28 -4.92 -27.41
C VAL A 279 11.06 -3.81 -28.11
N GLY A 280 12.29 -3.57 -27.64
CA GLY A 280 13.29 -2.73 -28.32
C GLY A 280 13.03 -1.23 -28.24
N ARG A 281 12.23 -0.78 -27.26
CA ARG A 281 11.87 0.64 -27.07
C ARG A 281 11.79 1.07 -25.59
N GLN A 282 12.53 0.35 -24.76
CA GLN A 282 12.61 0.56 -23.31
C GLN A 282 13.22 1.94 -23.01
N GLU A 283 14.26 2.33 -23.75
CA GLU A 283 14.91 3.64 -23.61
C GLU A 283 13.95 4.80 -23.88
N GLU A 284 13.15 4.76 -24.96
CA GLU A 284 12.21 5.84 -25.23
C GLU A 284 11.08 5.89 -24.21
N LEU A 285 10.58 4.73 -23.75
CA LEU A 285 9.58 4.70 -22.69
C LEU A 285 10.15 5.28 -21.40
N ARG A 286 11.38 4.93 -21.03
CA ARG A 286 12.09 5.50 -19.88
C ARG A 286 12.22 7.01 -20.00
N LEU A 287 12.65 7.52 -21.16
CA LEU A 287 12.74 8.95 -21.41
C LEU A 287 11.38 9.65 -21.18
N LEU A 288 10.28 9.05 -21.65
CA LEU A 288 8.93 9.59 -21.41
C LEU A 288 8.57 9.59 -19.92
N LYS A 289 8.84 8.49 -19.19
CA LYS A 289 8.63 8.39 -17.73
C LYS A 289 9.43 9.47 -17.00
N ASP A 290 10.71 9.64 -17.34
CA ASP A 290 11.61 10.62 -16.71
C ASP A 290 11.13 12.06 -16.96
N GLN A 291 10.73 12.38 -18.19
CA GLN A 291 10.21 13.71 -18.54
C GLN A 291 8.87 14.01 -17.87
N LEU A 292 8.00 13.01 -17.70
CA LEU A 292 6.75 13.14 -16.95
C LEU A 292 7.03 13.51 -15.49
N HIS A 293 7.88 12.74 -14.81
CA HIS A 293 8.18 12.96 -13.40
C HIS A 293 8.89 14.29 -13.14
N ALA A 294 9.86 14.64 -13.98
CA ALA A 294 10.55 15.91 -13.82
C ALA A 294 9.64 17.12 -14.15
N THR A 295 8.57 16.95 -14.94
CA THR A 295 7.54 18.00 -15.16
C THR A 295 6.82 18.33 -13.86
N GLY A 296 6.43 17.29 -13.08
CA GLY A 296 5.81 17.47 -11.77
C GLY A 296 6.75 18.13 -10.76
N ARG A 297 8.02 17.69 -10.71
CA ARG A 297 9.02 18.25 -9.77
C ARG A 297 9.39 19.70 -10.06
N GLU A 298 9.57 20.06 -11.33
CA GLU A 298 10.03 21.40 -11.72
C GLU A 298 8.89 22.39 -11.95
N GLY A 299 7.64 21.91 -12.07
CA GLY A 299 6.49 22.74 -12.40
C GLY A 299 6.58 23.41 -13.79
N ARG A 300 7.31 22.78 -14.73
CA ARG A 300 7.56 23.33 -16.08
C ARG A 300 6.91 22.46 -17.14
N THR A 301 6.17 23.09 -18.06
CA THR A 301 5.59 22.40 -19.21
C THR A 301 6.68 21.88 -20.13
N ARG A 302 6.51 20.64 -20.62
CA ARG A 302 7.40 20.01 -21.58
C ARG A 302 6.64 19.53 -22.80
N LEU A 303 7.24 19.75 -23.97
CA LEU A 303 6.72 19.29 -25.25
C LEU A 303 7.58 18.13 -25.74
N ILE A 304 6.95 17.00 -26.02
CA ILE A 304 7.59 15.81 -26.57
C ILE A 304 6.96 15.50 -27.92
N THR A 305 7.78 15.34 -28.95
CA THR A 305 7.33 14.98 -30.30
C THR A 305 7.85 13.59 -30.66
N ILE A 306 6.95 12.64 -30.93
CA ILE A 306 7.30 11.28 -31.34
C ILE A 306 7.19 11.19 -32.87
N LEU A 307 8.33 11.14 -33.55
CA LEU A 307 8.43 10.99 -35.00
C LEU A 307 8.74 9.55 -35.38
N GLY A 308 8.29 9.12 -36.56
CA GLY A 308 8.61 7.80 -37.09
C GLY A 308 7.59 7.32 -38.13
N SER A 309 7.96 6.29 -38.88
CA SER A 309 7.13 5.73 -39.95
C SER A 309 5.78 5.18 -39.44
N PRO A 310 4.72 5.14 -40.27
CA PRO A 310 3.50 4.42 -39.94
C PRO A 310 3.81 2.98 -39.51
N GLY A 311 3.11 2.47 -38.49
CA GLY A 311 3.30 1.10 -38.00
C GLY A 311 4.48 0.86 -37.05
N VAL A 312 5.42 1.81 -36.89
CA VAL A 312 6.60 1.65 -35.99
C VAL A 312 6.27 1.61 -34.48
N GLY A 313 4.98 1.60 -34.11
CA GLY A 313 4.58 1.52 -32.70
C GLY A 313 4.58 2.85 -31.94
N LYS A 314 4.38 4.00 -32.60
CA LYS A 314 4.23 5.31 -31.91
C LYS A 314 3.04 5.31 -30.94
N SER A 315 1.87 4.87 -31.40
CA SER A 315 0.67 4.76 -30.55
C SER A 315 0.86 3.72 -29.45
N ARG A 316 1.64 2.66 -29.73
CA ARG A 316 2.01 1.66 -28.73
C ARG A 316 2.84 2.26 -27.60
N LEU A 317 3.85 3.04 -27.92
CA LEU A 317 4.69 3.74 -26.93
C LEU A 317 3.85 4.68 -26.03
N VAL A 318 2.92 5.45 -26.62
CA VAL A 318 2.01 6.32 -25.85
C VAL A 318 1.07 5.51 -24.96
N TRP A 319 0.60 4.35 -25.43
CA TRP A 319 -0.25 3.47 -24.64
C TRP A 319 0.51 2.83 -23.46
N GLU A 320 1.76 2.44 -23.64
CA GLU A 320 2.61 1.97 -22.52
C GLU A 320 2.82 3.07 -21.47
N LEU A 321 3.05 4.32 -21.91
CA LEU A 321 3.13 5.46 -20.99
C LEU A 321 1.80 5.67 -20.26
N GLN A 322 0.65 5.54 -20.93
CA GLN A 322 -0.67 5.68 -20.30
C GLN A 322 -0.88 4.63 -19.21
N LYS A 323 -0.55 3.35 -19.48
CA LYS A 323 -0.62 2.28 -18.46
C LYS A 323 0.30 2.56 -17.28
N TYR A 324 1.49 3.11 -17.54
CA TYR A 324 2.41 3.53 -16.49
C TYR A 324 1.81 4.62 -15.62
N VAL A 325 1.32 5.71 -16.23
CA VAL A 325 0.67 6.86 -15.57
C VAL A 325 -0.50 6.41 -14.70
N ASP A 326 -1.35 5.56 -15.24
CA ASP A 326 -2.48 5.00 -14.49
C ASP A 326 -2.01 4.14 -13.30
N GLY A 327 -0.84 3.51 -13.43
CA GLY A 327 -0.18 2.76 -12.37
C GLY A 327 0.40 3.61 -11.22
N VAL A 328 0.67 4.91 -11.38
CA VAL A 328 1.33 5.72 -10.33
C VAL A 328 0.33 6.28 -9.31
N LEU A 329 0.76 6.52 -8.07
CA LEU A 329 -0.12 7.03 -7.00
C LEU A 329 -0.49 8.51 -7.21
N GLU A 330 0.39 9.26 -7.87
CA GLU A 330 0.20 10.69 -8.12
C GLU A 330 -1.03 10.95 -9.00
N PRO A 331 -1.86 11.97 -8.68
CA PRO A 331 -3.07 12.26 -9.45
C PRO A 331 -2.71 12.95 -10.78
N ILE A 332 -2.37 12.14 -11.78
CA ILE A 332 -2.04 12.62 -13.13
C ILE A 332 -3.28 12.57 -14.02
N PHE A 333 -3.70 13.74 -14.51
CA PHE A 333 -4.83 13.84 -15.42
C PHE A 333 -4.40 13.57 -16.87
N TRP A 334 -4.70 12.37 -17.37
CA TRP A 334 -4.46 12.03 -18.78
C TRP A 334 -5.57 12.57 -19.69
N HIS A 335 -5.18 13.22 -20.80
CA HIS A 335 -6.09 13.73 -21.82
C HIS A 335 -5.58 13.38 -23.21
N GLN A 336 -6.46 12.91 -24.07
CA GLN A 336 -6.13 12.53 -25.43
C GLN A 336 -7.12 13.18 -26.39
N GLY A 337 -6.60 13.80 -27.44
CA GLY A 337 -7.36 14.39 -28.52
C GLY A 337 -6.68 14.10 -29.86
N ARG A 338 -7.49 13.95 -30.90
CA ARG A 338 -7.03 13.69 -32.27
C ARG A 338 -7.02 14.99 -33.06
N SER A 339 -6.11 15.10 -34.03
CA SER A 339 -6.11 16.18 -35.02
C SER A 339 -6.42 15.59 -36.39
N PRO A 340 -7.70 15.44 -36.77
CA PRO A 340 -8.07 14.96 -38.09
C PRO A 340 -7.55 15.90 -39.17
N ALA A 341 -7.01 15.34 -40.26
CA ALA A 341 -6.53 16.13 -41.39
C ALA A 341 -7.66 16.58 -42.34
N TYR A 342 -8.90 16.18 -42.06
CA TYR A 342 -10.07 16.36 -42.91
C TYR A 342 -11.30 16.73 -42.06
N GLY A 343 -12.16 17.59 -42.61
CA GLY A 343 -13.39 18.06 -41.98
C GLY A 343 -13.50 19.60 -41.95
N GLU A 344 -14.74 20.11 -42.01
CA GLU A 344 -15.02 21.52 -41.74
C GLU A 344 -15.13 21.74 -40.22
N GLY A 345 -14.63 22.88 -39.72
CA GLY A 345 -14.74 23.21 -38.28
C GLY A 345 -13.78 22.48 -37.34
N ILE A 346 -12.70 21.88 -37.86
CA ILE A 346 -11.69 21.12 -37.08
C ILE A 346 -10.74 21.98 -36.22
N ALA A 347 -10.90 23.31 -36.23
CA ALA A 347 -10.11 24.20 -35.39
C ALA A 347 -10.29 23.81 -33.91
N TYR A 348 -9.18 23.54 -33.23
CA TYR A 348 -9.15 23.10 -31.82
C TYR A 348 -9.86 21.77 -31.53
N TRP A 349 -10.12 20.91 -32.54
CA TRP A 349 -10.80 19.62 -32.35
C TRP A 349 -10.13 18.77 -31.26
N ALA A 350 -8.80 18.66 -31.29
CA ALA A 350 -8.04 17.90 -30.30
C ALA A 350 -8.29 18.40 -28.87
N LEU A 351 -8.26 19.71 -28.65
CA LEU A 351 -8.53 20.32 -27.34
C LEU A 351 -10.00 20.10 -26.93
N GLY A 352 -10.94 20.23 -27.88
CA GLY A 352 -12.35 19.95 -27.66
C GLY A 352 -12.60 18.52 -27.18
N GLU A 353 -12.00 17.52 -27.83
CA GLU A 353 -12.07 16.12 -27.39
C GLU A 353 -11.50 15.92 -25.99
N MET A 354 -10.35 16.52 -25.69
CA MET A 354 -9.72 16.43 -24.37
C MET A 354 -10.62 16.97 -23.25
N ILE A 355 -11.32 18.08 -23.51
CA ILE A 355 -12.26 18.71 -22.57
C ILE A 355 -13.53 17.86 -22.45
N ARG A 356 -14.14 17.46 -23.58
CA ARG A 356 -15.35 16.61 -23.58
C ARG A 356 -15.15 15.32 -22.81
N ARG A 357 -14.02 14.63 -23.05
CA ARG A 357 -13.69 13.38 -22.36
C ARG A 357 -13.56 13.58 -20.86
N ARG A 358 -12.95 14.68 -20.40
CA ARG A 358 -12.83 15.00 -18.97
C ARG A 358 -14.17 15.34 -18.34
N ALA A 359 -15.02 16.05 -19.06
CA ALA A 359 -16.37 16.41 -18.61
C ALA A 359 -17.38 15.25 -18.71
N GLY A 360 -16.98 14.08 -19.22
CA GLY A 360 -17.90 12.95 -19.44
C GLY A 360 -18.97 13.26 -20.50
N ILE A 361 -18.66 14.15 -21.44
CA ILE A 361 -19.53 14.51 -22.56
C ILE A 361 -19.29 13.51 -23.68
N THR A 362 -20.38 12.88 -24.14
CA THR A 362 -20.38 11.94 -25.26
C THR A 362 -20.78 12.63 -26.56
N ASP A 363 -20.48 12.00 -27.71
CA ASP A 363 -20.89 12.54 -29.02
C ASP A 363 -22.42 12.54 -29.21
N SER A 364 -23.16 11.78 -28.38
CA SER A 364 -24.63 11.75 -28.35
C SER A 364 -25.27 12.79 -27.43
N ASP A 365 -24.48 13.51 -26.61
CA ASP A 365 -25.04 14.50 -25.69
C ASP A 365 -25.46 15.76 -26.47
N ASP A 366 -26.73 16.16 -26.31
CA ASP A 366 -27.21 17.44 -26.81
C ASP A 366 -26.65 18.63 -25.99
N PRO A 367 -26.75 19.88 -26.49
CA PRO A 367 -26.23 21.05 -25.78
C PRO A 367 -26.83 21.31 -24.39
N GLU A 368 -28.09 20.92 -24.14
CA GLU A 368 -28.74 21.10 -22.83
C GLU A 368 -28.18 20.09 -21.81
N THR A 369 -27.82 18.89 -22.25
CA THR A 369 -27.14 17.86 -21.44
C THR A 369 -25.65 18.14 -21.25
N ALA A 370 -24.96 18.64 -22.28
CA ALA A 370 -23.53 18.88 -22.26
C ALA A 370 -23.12 20.10 -21.40
N ARG A 371 -23.95 21.16 -21.36
CA ARG A 371 -23.66 22.39 -20.62
C ARG A 371 -23.47 22.17 -19.11
N PRO A 372 -24.39 21.50 -18.38
CA PRO A 372 -24.22 21.20 -16.96
C PRO A 372 -22.94 20.41 -16.66
N LYS A 373 -22.64 19.38 -17.48
CA LYS A 373 -21.41 18.58 -17.34
C LYS A 373 -20.15 19.42 -17.48
N LEU A 374 -20.13 20.35 -18.45
CA LEU A 374 -19.02 21.28 -18.64
C LEU A 374 -18.87 22.24 -17.45
N SER A 375 -19.98 22.82 -16.96
CA SER A 375 -19.98 23.70 -15.79
C SER A 375 -19.50 22.97 -14.53
N GLU A 376 -19.90 21.71 -14.33
CA GLU A 376 -19.41 20.88 -13.22
C GLU A 376 -17.90 20.64 -13.34
N ALA A 377 -17.40 20.32 -14.54
CA ALA A 377 -15.98 20.14 -14.78
C ALA A 377 -15.18 21.41 -14.49
N VAL A 378 -15.65 22.58 -14.96
CA VAL A 378 -15.00 23.87 -14.67
C VAL A 378 -14.97 24.16 -13.17
N ASN A 379 -16.09 23.95 -12.46
CA ASN A 379 -16.15 24.15 -11.01
C ASN A 379 -15.25 23.21 -10.23
N ARG A 380 -15.04 21.98 -10.73
CA ARG A 380 -14.19 20.98 -10.08
C ARG A 380 -12.70 21.24 -10.30
N PHE A 381 -12.29 21.65 -11.50
CA PHE A 381 -10.87 21.68 -11.88
C PHE A 381 -10.27 23.09 -11.94
N VAL A 382 -11.07 24.15 -12.06
CA VAL A 382 -10.60 25.54 -12.06
C VAL A 382 -10.84 26.14 -10.68
N THR A 383 -9.78 26.22 -9.87
CA THR A 383 -9.89 26.65 -8.47
C THR A 383 -10.15 28.15 -8.33
N ASP A 384 -9.58 28.97 -9.21
CA ASP A 384 -9.74 30.42 -9.21
C ASP A 384 -11.14 30.84 -9.70
N ALA A 385 -11.86 31.60 -8.86
CA ALA A 385 -13.21 32.10 -9.15
C ALA A 385 -13.25 33.21 -10.21
N ALA A 386 -12.14 33.93 -10.43
CA ALA A 386 -12.01 34.91 -11.51
C ALA A 386 -11.83 34.21 -12.85
N GLU A 387 -10.98 33.17 -12.91
CA GLU A 387 -10.80 32.35 -14.12
C GLU A 387 -12.08 31.62 -14.50
N ARG A 388 -12.79 31.04 -13.53
CA ARG A 388 -14.10 30.41 -13.77
C ARG A 388 -15.09 31.37 -14.42
N ARG A 389 -15.22 32.59 -13.88
CA ARG A 389 -16.10 33.63 -14.45
C ARG A 389 -15.66 34.10 -15.83
N TRP A 390 -14.37 34.03 -16.14
CA TRP A 390 -13.86 34.36 -17.47
C TRP A 390 -14.17 33.25 -18.49
N MET A 391 -14.19 31.98 -18.07
CA MET A 391 -14.47 30.81 -18.92
C MET A 391 -15.96 30.58 -19.18
N GLU A 392 -16.85 31.10 -18.34
CA GLU A 392 -18.29 31.00 -18.56
C GLU A 392 -18.71 31.74 -19.86
N PRO A 393 -19.61 31.15 -20.68
CA PRO A 393 -20.11 31.83 -21.87
C PRO A 393 -20.78 33.16 -21.46
N ARG A 394 -20.30 34.26 -22.04
CA ARG A 394 -20.90 35.59 -21.85
C ARG A 394 -22.24 35.74 -22.53
#